data_AF-A0A2P8DXF4-F1
#
_entry.id   AF-A0A2P8DXF4-F1
#
_cell.length_a   1.000
_cell.length_b   1.000
_cell.length_c   1.000
_cell.angle_alpha   90.00
_cell.angle_beta   90.00
_cell.angle_gamma   90.00
#
_symmetry.space_group_name_H-M   'P 1'
#
loop_
_entity.id
_entity.type
_entity.pdbx_description
1 polymer ?
#
loop_
_entity_poly.entity_id
_entity_poly.type
_entity_poly.pdbx_seq_one_letter_code
_entity_poly.pdbx_strand_id
1 'polypeptide(L)' 'MEVKIGVHNATRELTLETSKTPEEIDSAVRQALSDPQGVLNLTDERGRQILVRTEHLTYVEIGEPLERRVGFGTA' A
#
# COMPACT_ATOMS: atom_id res chain seq x y z
N MET A 1 7.83 2.21 3.39
CA MET A 1 6.49 2.72 3.77
C MET A 1 5.55 1.55 3.91
N GLU A 2 4.68 1.53 4.93
CA GLU A 2 3.68 0.47 5.08
C GLU A 2 2.38 0.85 4.37
N VAL A 3 1.79 -0.09 3.64
CA VAL A 3 0.46 0.05 3.02
C VAL A 3 -0.41 -1.10 3.51
N LYS A 4 -1.61 -0.80 3.99
CA LYS A 4 -2.61 -1.80 4.37
C LYS A 4 -3.81 -1.76 3.45
N ILE A 5 -4.32 -2.94 3.13
CA ILE A 5 -5.41 -3.11 2.19
C ILE A 5 -6.47 -3.98 2.84
N GLY A 6 -7.66 -3.41 3.00
CA GLY A 6 -8.86 -4.16 3.36
C GLY A 6 -9.46 -4.79 2.11
N VAL A 7 -9.67 -6.10 2.13
CA VAL A 7 -10.31 -6.85 1.04
C VAL A 7 -11.66 -7.38 1.51
N HIS A 8 -12.69 -7.19 0.69
CA HIS A 8 -14.03 -7.72 0.95
C HIS A 8 -14.00 -9.24 1.10
N ASN A 9 -14.68 -9.77 2.13
CA ASN A 9 -14.68 -11.19 2.52
C ASN A 9 -13.32 -11.78 2.94
N ALA A 10 -12.28 -10.97 3.15
CA ALA A 10 -11.03 -11.45 3.74
C ALA A 10 -11.09 -11.35 5.27
N THR A 11 -10.68 -12.41 5.97
CA THR A 11 -10.60 -12.42 7.44
C THR A 11 -9.45 -11.56 7.98
N ARG A 12 -8.49 -11.19 7.12
CA ARG A 12 -7.27 -10.48 7.48
C ARG A 12 -6.98 -9.41 6.44
N GLU A 13 -6.39 -8.31 6.90
CA GLU A 13 -5.86 -7.26 6.03
C GLU A 13 -4.60 -7.74 5.31
N LEU A 14 -4.34 -7.20 4.11
CA LEU A 14 -3.04 -7.33 3.47
C LEU A 14 -2.16 -6.15 3.86
N THR A 15 -1.03 -6.45 4.49
CA THR A 15 0.01 -5.47 4.80
C THR A 15 1.21 -5.71 3.90
N LEU A 16 1.70 -4.66 3.26
CA LEU A 16 2.91 -4.70 2.44
C LEU A 16 3.79 -3.47 2.70
N GLU A 17 5.09 -3.69 2.68
CA GLU A 17 6.07 -2.61 2.77
C GLU A 17 6.56 -2.28 1.37
N THR A 18 6.53 -1.02 0.98
CA THR A 18 6.97 -0.54 -0.33
C THR A 18 7.93 0.64 -0.19
N SER A 19 8.86 0.75 -1.15
CA SER A 19 9.80 1.88 -1.24
C SER A 19 9.24 3.06 -2.04
N LYS A 20 8.00 2.96 -2.52
CA LYS A 20 7.27 4.04 -3.23
C LYS A 20 6.87 5.17 -2.29
N THR A 21 6.69 6.37 -2.85
CA THR A 21 6.16 7.52 -2.10
C THR A 21 4.64 7.43 -1.91
N PRO A 22 4.05 8.15 -0.94
CA PRO A 22 2.60 8.20 -0.76
C PRO A 22 1.85 8.62 -2.03
N GLU A 23 2.39 9.59 -2.76
CA GLU A 23 1.77 10.14 -3.98
C GLU A 23 1.77 9.11 -5.11
N GLU A 24 2.83 8.32 -5.25
CA GLU A 24 2.87 7.22 -6.22
C GLU A 24 1.82 6.15 -5.90
N ILE A 25 1.63 5.84 -4.62
CA ILE A 25 0.64 4.85 -4.19
C ILE A 25 -0.78 5.38 -4.38
N ASP A 26 -1.07 6.62 -3.98
CA ASP A 26 -2.37 7.26 -4.20
C ASP A 26 -2.73 7.28 -5.70
N SER A 27 -1.77 7.66 -6.55
CA SER A 27 -1.96 7.67 -8.00
C SER A 27 -2.25 6.26 -8.54
N ALA A 28 -1.48 5.25 -8.13
CA ALA A 28 -1.70 3.87 -8.56
C ALA A 28 -3.07 3.33 -8.12
N VAL A 29 -3.50 3.65 -6.89
CA VAL A 29 -4.81 3.27 -6.37
C VAL A 29 -5.93 3.94 -7.16
N ARG A 30 -5.86 5.26 -7.39
CA ARG A 30 -6.85 6.01 -8.17
C ARG A 30 -6.92 5.53 -9.63
N GLN A 31 -5.78 5.23 -10.23
CA GLN A 31 -5.72 4.68 -11.58
C GLN A 31 -6.41 3.32 -11.65
N ALA A 32 -6.12 2.41 -10.70
CA ALA A 32 -6.77 1.12 -10.65
C ALA A 32 -8.29 1.26 -10.46
N LEU A 33 -8.73 2.13 -9.54
CA LEU A 33 -10.15 2.38 -9.26
C LEU A 33 -10.91 3.06 -10.42
N SER A 34 -10.20 3.64 -11.40
CA SER A 34 -10.83 4.24 -12.57
C SER A 34 -11.45 3.20 -13.52
N ASP A 35 -11.03 1.92 -13.40
CA ASP A 35 -11.60 0.79 -14.13
C ASP A 35 -12.40 -0.12 -13.16
N PRO A 36 -13.71 -0.33 -13.41
CA PRO A 36 -14.52 -1.29 -12.65
C PRO A 36 -14.01 -2.73 -12.67
N GLN A 37 -13.18 -3.10 -13.64
CA GLN A 37 -12.50 -4.40 -13.74
C GLN A 37 -10.98 -4.28 -13.50
N GLY A 38 -10.56 -3.14 -12.95
CA GLY A 38 -9.17 -2.82 -12.68
C GLY A 38 -8.54 -3.75 -11.63
N VAL A 39 -7.21 -3.82 -11.68
CA VAL A 39 -6.41 -4.55 -10.71
C VAL A 39 -5.38 -3.60 -10.13
N LEU A 40 -5.42 -3.45 -8.80
CA LEU A 40 -4.36 -2.80 -8.06
C LEU A 40 -3.18 -3.76 -7.98
N ASN A 41 -2.07 -3.38 -8.61
CA ASN A 41 -0.81 -4.12 -8.56
C ASN A 41 0.21 -3.33 -7.74
N LEU A 42 0.64 -3.90 -6.62
CA LEU A 42 1.67 -3.32 -5.76
C LEU A 42 2.83 -4.30 -5.62
N THR A 43 4.04 -3.76 -5.63
CA THR A 43 5.26 -4.54 -5.42
C THR A 43 5.87 -4.12 -4.09
N ASP A 44 6.16 -5.10 -3.24
CA ASP A 44 6.80 -4.87 -1.96
C ASP A 44 8.33 -4.75 -2.11
N GLU A 45 9.02 -4.34 -1.04
CA GLU A 45 10.48 -4.16 -1.05
C GLU A 45 11.26 -5.47 -1.28
N ARG A 46 10.61 -6.62 -1.10
CA ARG A 46 11.18 -7.95 -1.32
C ARG A 46 10.94 -8.45 -2.74
N GLY A 47 10.33 -7.65 -3.60
CA GLY A 47 10.01 -7.99 -4.98
C GLY A 47 8.77 -8.89 -5.14
N ARG A 48 8.00 -9.12 -4.07
CA ARG A 48 6.74 -9.85 -4.17
C ARG A 48 5.67 -8.92 -4.74
N GLN A 49 5.01 -9.40 -5.78
CA GLN A 49 3.89 -8.70 -6.41
C GLN A 49 2.57 -9.15 -5.79
N ILE A 50 1.73 -8.17 -5.49
CA ILE A 50 0.41 -8.36 -4.90
C ILE A 50 -0.60 -7.74 -5.86
N LEU A 51 -1.52 -8.56 -6.34
CA LEU A 51 -2.57 -8.16 -7.25
C LEU A 51 -3.92 -8.29 -6.56
N VAL A 52 -4.69 -7.22 -6.53
CA VAL A 52 -6.02 -7.18 -5.90
C VAL A 52 -7.01 -6.54 -6.87
N ARG A 53 -8.14 -7.21 -7.13
CA ARG A 53 -9.20 -6.61 -7.96
C ARG A 53 -9.82 -5.43 -7.24
N THR A 54 -10.09 -4.37 -7.98
CA THR A 54 -10.63 -3.11 -7.43
C THR A 54 -12.02 -3.28 -6.83
N GLU A 55 -12.84 -4.16 -7.42
CA GLU A 55 -14.17 -4.54 -6.90
C GLU A 55 -14.16 -5.17 -5.49
N HIS A 56 -13.01 -5.65 -5.02
CA HIS A 56 -12.87 -6.25 -3.70
C HIS A 56 -12.14 -5.35 -2.70
N LEU A 57 -11.72 -4.14 -3.10
CA LEU A 57 -11.08 -3.21 -2.18
C LEU A 57 -12.14 -2.55 -1.29
N THR A 58 -11.99 -2.72 0.03
CA THR A 58 -12.82 -2.02 1.02
C THR A 58 -12.17 -0.69 1.42
N TYR A 59 -10.86 -0.69 1.64
CA TYR A 59 -10.07 0.51 1.92
C TYR A 59 -8.59 0.26 1.61
N VAL A 60 -7.85 1.35 1.45
CA VAL A 60 -6.38 1.36 1.36
C VAL A 60 -5.86 2.42 2.34
N GLU A 61 -5.07 1.98 3.32
CA GLU A 61 -4.35 2.84 4.24
C GLU A 61 -2.92 3.02 3.71
N ILE A 62 -2.55 4.26 3.42
CA ILE A 62 -1.19 4.63 3.03
C ILE A 62 -0.52 5.16 4.31
N GLY A 63 0.37 4.36 4.88
CA GLY A 63 1.08 4.72 6.10
C GLY A 63 1.98 5.93 5.90
N GLU A 64 2.28 6.63 6.99
CA GLU A 64 3.20 7.76 6.95
C GLU A 64 4.62 7.29 6.59
N PRO A 65 5.43 8.15 5.95
CA PRO A 65 6.85 7.86 5.76
C PRO A 65 7.46 7.61 7.13
N LEU A 66 8.15 6.46 7.31
CA LEU A 66 8.98 6.27 8.50
C LEU A 66 10.10 7.32 8.46
N GLU A 67 9.89 8.48 9.08
CA GLU A 67 10.97 9.35 9.49
C GLU A 67 11.77 8.59 10.54
N ARG A 68 12.83 7.90 10.11
CA ARG A 68 13.80 7.34 11.06
C ARG A 68 14.43 8.51 11.79
N ARG A 69 13.88 8.84 12.97
CA ARG A 69 14.46 9.81 13.88
C ARG A 69 15.79 9.23 14.36
N VAL A 70 16.89 9.60 13.69
CA VAL A 70 18.24 9.27 14.15
C VAL A 70 18.47 10.00 15.47
N GLY A 71 18.33 9.27 16.57
CA GLY A 71 18.63 9.76 17.91
C GLY A 71 20.14 9.90 18.08
N PHE A 72 20.69 11.05 17.70
CA PHE A 72 22.00 11.46 18.20
C PHE A 72 21.82 11.93 19.65
N GLY A 73 21.68 10.96 20.56
CA GLY A 73 21.87 11.20 21.98
C GLY A 73 23.34 11.48 22.23
N THR A 74 23.70 12.76 22.28
CA THR A 74 24.94 13.21 22.91
C THR A 74 24.86 12.92 24.41
N ALA A 75 25.88 12.21 24.90
CA ALA A 75 26.43 12.13 26.26
C ALA A 75 25.56 12.56 27.46
#